data_AF-A0A2A2KQH5-F1
#
_entry.id   AF-A0A2A2KQH5-F1
#
_cell.length_a   1.000
_cell.length_b   1.000
_cell.length_c   1.000
_cell.angle_alpha   90.00
_cell.angle_beta   90.00
_cell.angle_gamma   90.00
#
_symmetry.space_group_name_H-M   'P 1'
#
loop_
_entity.id
_entity.type
_entity.pdbx_description
1 polymer ?
#
loop_
_entity_poly.entity_id
_entity_poly.type
_entity_poly.pdbx_seq_one_letter_code
_entity_poly.pdbx_strand_id
1 'polypeptide(L)'
;MLHSFRNCSVRLLVNSARFSQASSSSQPQSPQLFNGEIPTKDIEKRFTLSSGPGGQNVNKNPTKAEIRFNLAKAAWLSEELKKALSEKYASRINNQGEFIIESDRTRERHLNLADCFDKLRCSIYEVQENLYARQETEEDTEILRKRAAEAAQHRLAEKRRLSVKKQFRTASVDM
;
A
#
# COMPACT_ATOMS: atom_id res chain seq x y z
N MET A 1 10.06 -11.12 -15.73
CA MET A 1 9.44 -10.67 -14.46
C MET A 1 9.11 -9.19 -14.57
N LEU A 2 7.99 -8.87 -15.21
CA LEU A 2 7.55 -7.50 -15.45
C LEU A 2 6.98 -6.95 -14.14
N HIS A 3 7.70 -6.00 -13.53
CA HIS A 3 7.24 -5.26 -12.37
C HIS A 3 6.17 -4.26 -12.83
N SER A 4 4.96 -4.45 -12.34
CA SER A 4 3.81 -3.59 -12.56
C SER A 4 4.05 -2.25 -11.87
N PHE A 5 4.51 -1.25 -12.64
CA PHE A 5 4.52 0.14 -12.22
C PHE A 5 3.10 0.68 -12.37
N ARG A 6 2.34 0.74 -11.27
CA ARG A 6 1.07 1.48 -11.22
C ARG A 6 1.42 2.97 -11.22
N ASN A 7 1.24 3.61 -12.36
CA ASN A 7 1.35 5.05 -12.55
C ASN A 7 0.41 5.78 -11.59
N CYS A 8 0.99 6.54 -10.67
CA CYS A 8 0.28 7.45 -9.78
C CYS A 8 0.05 8.77 -10.54
N SER A 9 -1.15 8.93 -11.11
CA SER A 9 -1.53 10.14 -11.85
C SER A 9 -2.23 11.11 -10.89
N VAL A 10 -1.56 12.21 -10.54
CA VAL A 10 -2.07 13.27 -9.67
C VAL A 10 -2.87 14.25 -10.52
N ARG A 11 -4.19 14.30 -10.32
CA ARG A 11 -5.08 15.24 -11.02
C ARG A 11 -5.23 16.51 -10.17
N LEU A 12 -4.58 17.59 -10.58
CA LEU A 12 -4.70 18.93 -9.98
C LEU A 12 -6.02 19.57 -10.39
N LEU A 13 -6.88 19.90 -9.41
CA LEU A 13 -7.94 20.88 -9.56
C LEU A 13 -7.61 22.07 -8.65
N VAL A 14 -7.18 23.16 -9.27
CA VAL A 14 -7.04 24.46 -8.62
C VAL A 14 -8.40 25.15 -8.72
N ASN A 15 -9.01 25.48 -7.58
CA ASN A 15 -10.12 26.42 -7.53
C ASN A 15 -9.76 27.54 -6.55
N SER A 16 -9.52 28.73 -7.09
CA SER A 16 -9.31 29.92 -6.30
C SER A 16 -10.67 30.42 -5.81
N ALA A 17 -10.88 30.43 -4.49
CA ALA A 17 -11.95 31.21 -3.89
C ALA A 17 -11.34 32.00 -2.72
N ARG A 18 -11.37 33.33 -2.86
CA ARG A 18 -11.22 34.26 -1.75
C ARG A 18 -12.42 34.10 -0.85
N PHE A 19 -12.24 33.86 0.44
CA PHE A 19 -13.33 34.10 1.39
C PHE A 19 -12.83 34.52 2.78
N SER A 20 -13.64 35.39 3.37
CA SER A 20 -13.41 36.24 4.55
C SER A 20 -13.36 35.47 5.87
N GLN A 21 -12.65 36.06 6.84
CA GLN A 21 -12.63 35.65 8.24
C GLN A 21 -14.02 35.77 8.88
N ALA A 22 -14.44 34.76 9.66
CA ALA A 22 -15.05 34.91 11.01
C ALA A 22 -15.48 33.57 11.64
N SER A 23 -15.18 33.46 12.94
CA SER A 23 -15.92 32.78 14.04
C SER A 23 -16.21 31.27 14.01
N SER A 24 -15.57 30.60 14.98
CA SER A 24 -16.01 29.44 15.79
C SER A 24 -17.36 28.81 15.44
N SER A 25 -17.31 27.71 14.70
CA SER A 25 -18.31 26.64 14.76
C SER A 25 -17.56 25.34 14.49
N SER A 26 -17.71 24.36 15.38
CA SER A 26 -17.20 23.00 15.26
C SER A 26 -17.70 22.36 13.97
N GLN A 27 -16.94 22.53 12.89
CA GLN A 27 -17.17 21.79 11.66
C GLN A 27 -16.72 20.34 11.90
N PRO A 28 -17.49 19.33 11.47
CA PRO A 28 -16.98 17.97 11.43
C PRO A 28 -15.74 18.00 10.54
N GLN A 29 -14.57 17.80 11.16
CA GLN A 29 -13.28 17.82 10.49
C GLN A 29 -13.37 16.80 9.35
N SER A 30 -13.42 17.29 8.11
CA SER A 30 -13.30 16.43 6.93
C SER A 30 -12.03 15.59 7.12
N PRO A 31 -12.02 14.30 6.72
CA PRO A 31 -10.82 13.49 6.84
C PRO A 31 -9.68 14.23 6.15
N GLN A 32 -8.70 14.69 6.95
CA GLN A 32 -7.56 15.40 6.41
C GLN A 32 -6.72 14.38 5.65
N LEU A 33 -7.01 14.26 4.36
CA LEU A 33 -6.27 13.41 3.44
C LEU A 33 -4.83 13.91 3.38
N PHE A 34 -3.89 12.98 3.38
CA PHE A 34 -2.49 13.27 3.22
C PHE A 34 -2.24 13.95 1.87
N ASN A 35 -1.71 15.17 1.90
CA ASN A 35 -1.47 16.02 0.73
C ASN A 35 -0.20 15.67 -0.06
N GLY A 36 0.58 14.67 0.38
CA GLY A 36 1.84 14.26 -0.25
C GLY A 36 3.08 15.02 0.24
N GLU A 37 2.90 16.04 1.08
CA GLU A 37 3.99 16.85 1.60
C GLU A 37 4.59 16.20 2.83
N ILE A 38 5.90 15.93 2.77
CA ILE A 38 6.64 15.32 3.86
C ILE A 38 7.68 16.34 4.34
N PRO A 39 7.57 16.85 5.57
CA PRO A 39 8.55 17.79 6.10
C PRO A 39 9.87 17.06 6.30
N THR A 40 10.86 17.39 5.47
CA THR A 40 12.19 16.78 5.55
C THR A 40 12.92 17.15 6.84
N LYS A 41 12.50 18.19 7.56
CA LYS A 41 13.12 18.65 8.82
C LYS A 41 12.78 17.74 10.00
N ASP A 42 11.58 17.16 10.00
CA ASP A 42 11.08 16.34 11.09
C ASP A 42 11.49 14.87 10.97
N ILE A 43 12.17 14.52 9.88
CA ILE A 43 12.64 13.18 9.57
C ILE A 43 14.15 13.12 9.73
N GLU A 44 14.57 12.22 10.62
CA GLU A 44 15.96 11.87 10.80
C GLU A 44 16.42 10.98 9.62
N LYS A 45 17.58 11.30 9.04
CA LYS A 45 18.20 10.49 7.99
C LYS A 45 19.48 9.91 8.54
N ARG A 46 19.62 8.59 8.44
CA ARG A 46 20.80 7.85 8.87
C ARG A 46 21.36 7.09 7.68
N PHE A 47 22.68 7.09 7.55
CA PHE A 47 23.37 6.29 6.53
C PHE A 47 24.16 5.20 7.23
N THR A 48 24.02 3.97 6.75
CA THR A 48 24.67 2.78 7.31
C THR A 48 25.36 1.99 6.21
N LEU A 49 26.18 1.02 6.60
CA LEU A 49 26.77 0.08 5.65
C LEU A 49 25.71 -0.95 5.25
N SER A 50 25.63 -1.26 3.96
CA SER A 50 24.76 -2.32 3.44
C SER A 50 25.31 -3.70 3.84
N SER A 51 24.44 -4.62 4.26
CA SER A 51 24.82 -5.95 4.79
C SER A 51 25.18 -7.00 3.73
N GLY A 52 25.73 -6.60 2.58
CA GLY A 52 26.02 -7.52 1.45
C GLY A 52 27.19 -8.50 1.73
N PRO A 53 27.26 -9.64 1.00
CA PRO A 53 28.30 -10.65 1.18
C PRO A 53 29.70 -10.05 1.01
N GLY A 54 30.49 -10.17 2.09
CA GLY A 54 31.72 -9.41 2.32
C GLY A 54 32.89 -9.85 1.44
N GLY A 55 33.55 -8.84 0.85
CA GLY A 55 34.90 -8.92 0.30
C GLY A 55 35.77 -7.79 0.88
N GLN A 56 37.09 -7.96 0.83
CA GLN A 56 38.10 -7.17 1.56
C GLN A 56 38.11 -5.63 1.32
N ASN A 57 37.21 -5.07 0.51
CA ASN A 57 37.15 -3.62 0.27
C ASN A 57 35.72 -3.04 0.18
N VAL A 58 34.70 -3.79 0.60
CA VAL A 58 33.28 -3.46 0.35
C VAL A 58 32.69 -2.42 1.33
N ASN A 59 33.36 -2.11 2.44
CA ASN A 59 32.79 -1.35 3.57
C ASN A 59 33.28 0.11 3.72
N LYS A 60 33.77 0.76 2.67
CA LYS A 60 34.30 2.14 2.83
C LYS A 60 33.26 3.26 2.79
N ASN A 61 32.09 3.05 2.16
CA ASN A 61 31.09 4.12 2.02
C ASN A 61 29.71 3.64 2.50
N PRO A 62 29.06 4.34 3.45
CA PRO A 62 27.69 4.01 3.88
C PRO A 62 26.71 4.37 2.76
N THR A 63 26.29 3.36 2.01
CA THR A 63 25.36 3.49 0.89
C THR A 63 23.90 3.26 1.31
N LYS A 64 23.66 2.45 2.34
CA LYS A 64 22.32 2.17 2.87
C LYS A 64 21.77 3.44 3.52
N ALA A 65 20.56 3.83 3.13
CA ALA A 65 19.85 4.96 3.70
C ALA A 65 18.70 4.46 4.58
N GLU A 66 18.52 5.08 5.73
CA GLU A 66 17.45 4.84 6.68
C GLU A 66 16.80 6.18 7.01
N ILE A 67 15.48 6.23 7.00
CA ILE A 67 14.71 7.36 7.51
C ILE A 67 13.94 6.93 8.75
N ARG A 68 13.90 7.80 9.74
CA ARG A 68 13.20 7.57 11.00
C ARG A 68 12.44 8.80 11.42
N PHE A 69 11.25 8.59 11.96
CA PHE A 69 10.51 9.64 12.64
C PHE A 69 9.54 9.05 13.66
N ASN A 70 9.19 9.87 14.66
CA ASN A 70 8.23 9.47 15.68
C ASN A 70 6.79 9.67 15.15
N LEU A 71 6.00 8.59 15.09
CA LEU A 71 4.63 8.64 14.55
C LEU A 71 3.71 9.54 15.38
N ALA A 72 3.86 9.55 16.70
CA ALA A 72 3.02 10.35 17.58
C ALA A 72 3.27 11.86 17.38
N LYS A 73 4.54 12.26 17.22
CA LYS A 73 4.96 13.66 17.04
C LYS A 73 4.72 14.21 15.63
N ALA A 74 4.40 13.38 14.65
CA ALA A 74 4.18 13.80 13.27
C ALA A 74 2.88 14.63 13.14
N ALA A 75 2.98 15.96 13.17
CA ALA A 75 1.81 16.86 13.06
C ALA A 75 1.15 16.84 11.66
N TRP A 76 1.88 16.40 10.64
CA TRP A 76 1.43 16.32 9.24
C TRP A 76 0.61 15.05 8.93
N LEU A 77 0.41 14.16 9.91
CA LEU A 77 -0.43 12.96 9.80
C LEU A 77 -1.68 13.09 10.69
N SER A 78 -2.85 12.72 10.14
CA SER A 78 -4.08 12.57 10.91
C SER A 78 -3.95 11.44 11.94
N GLU A 79 -4.66 11.53 13.07
CA GLU A 79 -4.65 10.51 14.13
C GLU A 79 -5.12 9.14 13.63
N GLU A 80 -6.12 9.11 12.74
CA GLU A 80 -6.61 7.89 12.09
C GLU A 80 -5.50 7.21 11.26
N LEU A 81 -4.77 8.01 10.47
CA LEU A 81 -3.64 7.52 9.66
C LEU A 81 -2.50 7.02 10.55
N LYS A 82 -2.18 7.72 11.63
CA LYS A 82 -1.16 7.29 12.59
C LYS A 82 -1.50 5.92 13.18
N LYS A 83 -2.75 5.74 13.61
CA LYS A 83 -3.22 4.48 14.18
C LYS A 83 -3.15 3.35 13.15
N ALA A 84 -3.69 3.56 11.95
CA ALA A 84 -3.68 2.55 10.91
C ALA A 84 -2.27 2.21 10.39
N LEU A 85 -1.36 3.20 10.31
CA LEU A 85 0.06 2.96 10.04
C LEU A 85 0.69 2.09 11.13
N SER A 86 0.35 2.36 12.40
CA SER A 86 0.88 1.60 13.53
C SER A 86 0.41 0.15 13.55
N GLU A 87 -0.84 -0.10 13.17
CA GLU A 87 -1.42 -1.44 13.09
C GLU A 87 -0.85 -2.21 11.89
N LYS A 88 -0.80 -1.58 10.70
CA LYS A 88 -0.38 -2.26 9.47
C LYS A 88 1.11 -2.53 9.41
N TYR A 89 1.93 -1.61 9.93
CA TYR A 89 3.40 -1.69 9.87
C TYR A 89 4.03 -1.81 11.27
N ALA A 90 3.36 -2.50 12.20
CA ALA A 90 3.87 -2.75 13.55
C ALA A 90 5.30 -3.33 13.55
N SER A 91 5.64 -4.17 12.58
CA SER A 91 6.98 -4.77 12.44
C SER A 91 8.10 -3.78 12.09
N ARG A 92 7.76 -2.59 11.58
CA ARG A 92 8.70 -1.52 11.22
C ARG A 92 8.77 -0.41 12.27
N ILE A 93 8.08 -0.59 13.39
CA ILE A 93 8.03 0.38 14.50
C ILE A 93 8.89 -0.14 15.64
N ASN A 94 9.80 0.71 16.11
CA ASN A 94 10.60 0.41 17.28
C ASN A 94 9.79 0.63 18.57
N ASN A 95 10.26 0.10 19.71
CA ASN A 95 9.62 0.25 21.03
C ASN A 95 9.39 1.71 21.46
N GLN A 96 10.13 2.66 20.87
CA GLN A 96 9.99 4.10 21.09
C GLN A 96 8.91 4.76 20.23
N GLY A 97 8.15 4.00 19.43
CA GLY A 97 7.14 4.53 18.50
C GLY A 97 7.74 5.20 17.26
N GLU A 98 8.96 4.84 16.90
CA GLU A 98 9.66 5.35 15.72
C GLU A 98 9.39 4.46 14.52
N PHE A 99 8.95 5.05 13.43
CA PHE A 99 8.77 4.37 12.16
C PHE A 99 10.06 4.39 11.37
N ILE A 100 10.54 3.20 11.00
CA ILE A 100 11.84 3.03 10.34
C ILE A 100 11.61 2.50 8.92
N ILE A 101 12.17 3.20 7.92
CA ILE A 101 12.24 2.73 6.53
C ILE A 101 13.69 2.75 6.08
N GLU A 102 14.11 1.66 5.45
CA GLU A 102 15.44 1.51 4.90
C GLU A 102 15.43 1.15 3.40
N SER A 103 16.52 1.54 2.73
CA SER A 103 16.80 1.17 1.35
C SER A 103 18.30 1.05 1.09
N ASP A 104 18.68 -0.03 0.44
CA ASP A 104 20.03 -0.36 -0.01
C ASP A 104 20.06 -0.85 -1.47
N ARG A 105 19.09 -0.41 -2.28
CA ARG A 105 18.89 -0.86 -3.67
C ARG A 105 20.05 -0.51 -4.60
N THR A 106 20.68 0.64 -4.39
CA THR A 106 21.73 1.16 -5.27
C THR A 106 23.02 1.44 -4.50
N ARG A 107 24.13 1.65 -5.23
CA ARG A 107 25.40 2.10 -4.64
C ARG A 107 25.40 3.59 -4.30
N GLU A 108 24.36 4.32 -4.68
CA GLU A 108 24.29 5.77 -4.53
C GLU A 108 23.37 6.14 -3.35
N ARG A 109 23.96 6.72 -2.30
CA ARG A 109 23.23 7.04 -1.06
C ARG A 109 22.03 7.97 -1.26
N HIS A 110 22.09 8.88 -2.24
CA HIS A 110 21.04 9.85 -2.50
C HIS A 110 19.83 9.22 -3.21
N LEU A 111 20.08 8.28 -4.12
CA LEU A 111 19.02 7.47 -4.75
C LEU A 111 18.33 6.58 -3.71
N ASN A 112 19.10 5.98 -2.81
CA ASN A 112 18.53 5.19 -1.71
C ASN A 112 17.70 6.06 -0.75
N LEU A 113 18.13 7.29 -0.48
CA LEU A 113 17.35 8.23 0.33
C LEU A 113 16.02 8.62 -0.35
N ALA A 114 16.05 8.90 -1.65
CA ALA A 114 14.84 9.19 -2.43
C ALA A 114 13.88 7.99 -2.40
N ASP A 115 14.40 6.77 -2.58
CA ASP A 115 13.62 5.53 -2.50
C ASP A 115 12.98 5.34 -1.11
N CYS A 116 13.66 5.72 -0.02
CA CYS A 116 13.06 5.72 1.32
C CYS A 116 11.85 6.67 1.42
N PHE A 117 11.94 7.87 0.87
CA PHE A 117 10.82 8.82 0.85
C PHE A 117 9.66 8.33 -0.03
N ASP A 118 9.96 7.70 -1.16
CA ASP A 118 8.94 7.15 -2.03
C ASP A 118 8.24 5.95 -1.39
N LYS A 119 8.99 5.07 -0.71
CA LYS A 119 8.42 4.00 0.12
C LYS A 119 7.52 4.57 1.21
N LEU A 120 7.94 5.64 1.89
CA LEU A 120 7.11 6.31 2.91
C LEU A 120 5.80 6.82 2.31
N ARG A 121 5.86 7.55 1.18
CA ARG A 121 4.66 8.05 0.48
C ARG A 121 3.73 6.90 0.10
N CYS A 122 4.27 5.86 -0.53
CA CYS A 122 3.50 4.68 -0.92
C CYS A 122 2.84 4.03 0.28
N SER A 123 3.54 3.85 1.41
CA SER A 123 2.97 3.27 2.62
C SER A 123 1.83 4.12 3.20
N ILE A 124 1.95 5.44 3.17
CA ILE A 124 0.89 6.34 3.64
C ILE A 124 -0.32 6.27 2.72
N TYR A 125 -0.12 6.33 1.39
CA TYR A 125 -1.21 6.23 0.42
C TYR A 125 -1.90 4.88 0.49
N GLU A 126 -1.16 3.79 0.68
CA GLU A 126 -1.73 2.47 0.81
C GLU A 126 -2.62 2.38 2.06
N VAL A 127 -2.18 2.93 3.19
CA VAL A 127 -3.00 2.96 4.41
C VAL A 127 -4.22 3.87 4.23
N GLN A 128 -4.05 5.04 3.62
CA GLN A 128 -5.15 5.95 3.33
C GLN A 128 -6.20 5.32 2.42
N GLU A 129 -5.76 4.64 1.36
CA GLU A 129 -6.65 3.91 0.45
C GLU A 129 -7.42 2.83 1.21
N ASN A 130 -6.78 2.07 2.12
CA ASN A 130 -7.47 1.06 2.91
C ASN A 130 -8.44 1.66 3.94
N LEU A 131 -8.11 2.80 4.55
CA LEU A 131 -8.96 3.47 5.52
C LEU A 131 -10.23 4.03 4.88
N TYR A 132 -10.09 4.65 3.71
CA TYR A 132 -11.20 5.25 2.97
C TYR A 132 -11.70 4.35 1.84
N ALA A 133 -11.26 3.08 1.79
CA ALA A 133 -11.80 2.10 0.87
C ALA A 133 -13.28 1.92 1.19
N ARG A 134 -14.11 1.91 0.15
CA ARG A 134 -15.52 1.55 0.30
C ARG A 134 -15.57 0.12 0.84
N GLN A 135 -16.10 -0.04 2.05
CA GLN A 135 -16.44 -1.36 2.56
C GLN A 135 -17.50 -1.97 1.63
N GLU A 136 -17.30 -3.24 1.24
CA GLU A 136 -18.32 -3.96 0.48
C GLU A 136 -19.63 -3.90 1.26
N THR A 137 -20.67 -3.36 0.62
CA THR A 137 -21.99 -3.33 1.25
C THR A 137 -22.51 -4.77 1.34
N GLU A 138 -23.38 -5.07 2.31
CA GLU A 138 -23.98 -6.41 2.45
C GLU A 138 -24.56 -6.92 1.11
N GLU A 139 -25.19 -6.02 0.36
CA GLU A 139 -25.70 -6.28 -1.00
C GLU A 139 -24.59 -6.72 -1.97
N ASP A 140 -23.43 -6.07 -1.95
CA ASP A 140 -22.29 -6.40 -2.81
C ASP A 140 -21.76 -7.82 -2.47
N THR A 141 -21.67 -8.15 -1.18
CA THR A 141 -21.23 -9.49 -0.74
C THR A 141 -22.20 -10.60 -1.16
N GLU A 142 -23.50 -10.33 -1.13
CA GLU A 142 -24.53 -11.28 -1.54
C GLU A 142 -24.53 -11.49 -3.07
N ILE A 143 -24.31 -10.42 -3.84
CA ILE A 143 -24.12 -10.52 -5.30
C ILE A 143 -22.89 -11.38 -5.62
N LEU A 144 -21.77 -11.16 -4.94
CA LEU A 144 -20.55 -11.96 -5.09
C LEU A 144 -20.80 -13.44 -4.76
N ARG A 145 -21.53 -13.73 -3.69
CA ARG A 145 -21.91 -15.09 -3.28
C ARG A 145 -22.77 -15.79 -4.33
N LYS A 146 -23.79 -15.11 -4.86
CA LYS A 146 -24.67 -15.63 -5.92
C LYS A 146 -23.88 -15.96 -7.19
N ARG A 147 -23.02 -15.04 -7.65
CA ARG A 147 -22.16 -15.26 -8.82
C ARG A 147 -21.24 -16.47 -8.64
N ALA A 148 -20.66 -16.65 -7.44
CA ALA A 148 -19.82 -17.80 -7.14
C ALA A 148 -20.61 -19.12 -7.17
N ALA A 149 -21.84 -19.12 -6.66
CA ALA A 149 -22.73 -20.29 -6.70
C ALA A 149 -23.11 -20.67 -8.13
N GLU A 150 -23.52 -19.69 -8.95
CA GLU A 150 -23.85 -19.89 -10.37
C GLU A 150 -22.66 -20.46 -11.16
N ALA A 151 -21.45 -19.91 -10.96
CA ALA A 151 -20.24 -20.42 -11.59
C ALA A 151 -19.95 -21.88 -11.19
N ALA A 152 -20.16 -22.24 -9.92
CA ALA A 152 -20.00 -23.62 -9.45
C ALA A 152 -21.03 -24.57 -10.09
N GLN A 153 -22.28 -24.14 -10.23
CA GLN A 153 -23.33 -24.91 -10.91
C GLN A 153 -23.00 -25.12 -12.39
N HIS A 154 -22.60 -24.06 -13.09
CA HIS A 154 -22.22 -24.14 -14.50
C HIS A 154 -21.07 -25.12 -14.72
N ARG A 155 -20.03 -25.05 -13.86
CA ARG A 155 -18.90 -25.98 -13.88
C ARG A 155 -19.34 -27.43 -13.69
N LEU A 156 -20.29 -27.69 -12.79
CA LEU A 156 -20.79 -29.05 -12.52
C LEU A 156 -21.59 -29.57 -13.72
N ALA A 157 -22.46 -28.75 -14.30
CA ALA A 157 -23.24 -29.09 -15.50
C ALA A 157 -22.33 -29.41 -16.68
N GLU A 158 -21.28 -28.62 -16.89
CA GLU A 158 -20.30 -28.86 -17.95
C GLU A 158 -19.53 -30.17 -17.74
N LYS A 159 -19.08 -30.46 -16.51
CA LYS A 159 -18.47 -31.75 -16.18
C LYS A 159 -19.41 -32.93 -16.46
N ARG A 160 -20.69 -32.82 -16.09
CA ARG A 160 -21.70 -33.85 -16.37
C ARG A 160 -21.87 -34.05 -17.88
N ARG A 161 -22.02 -32.97 -18.64
CA ARG A 161 -22.12 -33.00 -20.12
C ARG A 161 -20.92 -33.70 -20.75
N LEU A 162 -19.71 -33.36 -20.31
CA LEU A 162 -18.48 -33.99 -20.81
C LEU A 162 -18.40 -35.48 -20.45
N SER A 163 -18.83 -35.87 -19.24
CA SER A 163 -18.87 -37.27 -18.82
C SER A 163 -19.80 -38.10 -19.70
N VAL A 164 -21.01 -37.59 -19.95
CA VAL A 164 -22.00 -38.25 -20.81
C VAL A 164 -21.44 -38.41 -22.24
N LYS A 165 -20.84 -37.36 -22.81
CA LYS A 165 -20.18 -37.44 -24.13
C LYS A 165 -19.07 -38.50 -24.18
N LYS A 166 -18.31 -38.68 -23.10
CA LYS A 166 -17.27 -39.72 -23.03
C LYS A 166 -17.86 -41.13 -23.00
N GLN A 167 -18.91 -41.35 -22.21
CA GLN A 167 -19.59 -42.65 -22.13
C GLN A 167 -20.09 -43.11 -23.50
N PHE A 168 -20.74 -42.22 -24.25
CA PHE A 168 -21.20 -42.51 -25.61
C PHE A 168 -20.07 -42.83 -26.60
N ARG A 169 -18.88 -42.25 -26.42
CA ARG A 169 -17.71 -42.55 -27.28
C ARG A 169 -17.07 -43.91 -27.00
N THR A 170 -17.13 -44.38 -25.76
CA THR A 170 -16.54 -45.66 -25.36
C THR A 170 -17.49 -46.82 -25.67
N ALA A 171 -18.79 -46.64 -25.43
CA ALA A 171 -19.80 -47.68 -25.65
C ALA A 171 -19.96 -48.11 -27.13
N SER A 172 -19.59 -47.26 -28.10
CA SER A 172 -19.64 -47.59 -29.53
C SER A 172 -18.45 -48.41 -30.03
N VAL A 173 -17.46 -48.69 -29.18
CA VAL A 173 -16.22 -49.41 -29.56
C VAL A 173 -16.22 -50.88 -29.10
N ASP A 174 -17.16 -51.27 -28.23
CA ASP A 174 -17.24 -52.62 -27.63
C ASP A 174 -18.29 -53.56 -28.31
N MET A 175 -18.70 -53.30 -29.56
CA MET A 175 -19.58 -54.16 -30.39
C MET A 175 -18.95 -54.43 -31.74
#